data_AF-W4M4B6-F1
#
_entry.id   AF-W4M4B6-F1
#
_cell.length_a   1.000
_cell.length_b   1.000
_cell.length_c   1.000
_cell.angle_alpha   90.00
_cell.angle_beta   90.00
_cell.angle_gamma   90.00
#
_symmetry.space_group_name_H-M   'P 1'
#
loop_
_entity.id
_entity.type
_entity.pdbx_description
1 polymer ?
#
loop_
_entity_poly.entity_id
_entity_poly.type
_entity_poly.pdbx_seq_one_letter_code
_entity_poly.pdbx_strand_id
1 'polypeptide(L)'
;VEGQWNFASGVHHANWLYCTCKVINGNHTPEVRTLLVPAESATIVDTWSVVGMCGTGSHDFVVDGVFVPTQHDVSRSKPPKASGKFFTVYNTGVGQGATWSNTAANALGIARGAIDTFVDLATSTGSTMSTALLRDRPMVQTRLAESEAIVGAARAYVVESARTAWEAAGDGTLDAKRHGLPLRLAISHSIHEAVRAVDIVFHAAGTNAVYRKNPLERYFRDIHVAVQHAAALPLHIEAAGKVLMGHPLSSVGW
;
A
#
# COMPACT_ATOMS: atom_id res chain seq x y z
N VAL A 1 -18.41 -2.83 21.67
CA VAL A 1 -17.85 -2.22 20.46
C VAL A 1 -19.00 -1.98 19.53
N GLU A 2 -19.15 -0.74 19.08
CA GLU A 2 -20.26 -0.32 18.24
C GLU A 2 -19.71 0.72 17.24
N GLY A 3 -20.07 0.60 15.97
CA GLY A 3 -19.64 1.52 14.93
C GLY A 3 -19.62 0.91 13.53
N GLN A 4 -19.19 1.73 12.56
CA GLN A 4 -18.98 1.35 11.17
C GLN A 4 -17.53 1.64 10.78
N TRP A 5 -16.88 0.67 10.14
CA TRP A 5 -15.53 0.79 9.60
C TRP A 5 -15.59 0.64 8.08
N ASN A 6 -14.86 1.51 7.40
CA ASN A 6 -14.79 1.54 5.95
C ASN A 6 -13.52 0.86 5.41
N PHE A 7 -13.56 0.53 4.12
CA PHE A 7 -12.42 -0.01 3.38
C PHE A 7 -11.88 -1.35 3.92
N ALA A 8 -12.76 -2.29 4.30
CA ALA A 8 -12.34 -3.60 4.78
C ALA A 8 -12.05 -4.55 3.60
N SER A 9 -10.86 -4.43 3.01
CA SER A 9 -10.41 -5.28 1.91
C SER A 9 -10.51 -6.77 2.25
N GLY A 10 -11.19 -7.53 1.40
CA GLY A 10 -11.37 -8.98 1.56
C GLY A 10 -12.32 -9.37 2.69
N VAL A 11 -13.19 -8.47 3.17
CA VAL A 11 -14.08 -8.71 4.32
C VAL A 11 -14.93 -9.97 4.18
N HIS A 12 -15.37 -10.32 2.96
CA HIS A 12 -16.13 -11.55 2.68
C HIS A 12 -15.33 -12.84 2.89
N HIS A 13 -14.00 -12.75 3.00
CA HIS A 13 -13.10 -13.89 3.19
C HIS A 13 -12.49 -13.92 4.61
N ALA A 14 -12.87 -12.99 5.48
CA ALA A 14 -12.30 -12.86 6.81
C ALA A 14 -13.06 -13.73 7.83
N ASN A 15 -12.32 -14.33 8.76
CA ASN A 15 -12.89 -14.94 9.97
C ASN A 15 -12.90 -13.96 11.17
N TRP A 16 -12.06 -12.94 11.11
CA TRP A 16 -11.89 -11.93 12.15
C TRP A 16 -11.76 -10.54 11.53
N LEU A 17 -12.33 -9.54 12.18
CA LEU A 17 -12.26 -8.14 11.77
C LEU A 17 -11.50 -7.34 12.82
N TYR A 18 -10.61 -6.47 12.36
CA TYR A 18 -9.90 -5.56 13.24
C TYR A 18 -10.62 -4.19 13.25
N CYS A 19 -11.10 -3.80 14.42
CA CYS A 19 -11.80 -2.55 14.65
C CYS A 19 -10.84 -1.57 15.32
N THR A 20 -10.42 -0.53 14.59
CA THR A 20 -9.64 0.54 15.23
C THR A 20 -10.59 1.48 15.96
N CYS A 21 -10.43 1.58 17.29
CA CYS A 21 -11.31 2.33 18.18
C CYS A 21 -10.53 3.41 18.94
N LYS A 22 -11.17 4.55 19.19
CA LYS A 22 -10.71 5.50 20.21
C LYS A 22 -11.43 5.16 21.52
N VAL A 23 -10.67 4.71 22.51
CA VAL A 23 -11.19 4.38 23.83
C VAL A 23 -10.98 5.57 24.77
N ILE A 24 -12.07 6.10 25.31
CA ILE A 24 -12.08 7.23 26.22
C ILE A 24 -12.35 6.69 27.63
N ASN A 25 -11.35 6.77 28.51
CA ASN A 25 -11.48 6.38 29.91
C ASN A 25 -11.61 7.67 30.76
N GLY A 26 -12.84 8.15 30.98
CA GLY A 26 -13.09 9.37 31.75
C GLY A 26 -12.45 10.63 31.12
N ASN A 27 -11.85 11.51 31.93
CA ASN A 27 -11.21 12.75 31.49
C ASN A 27 -9.80 12.58 30.87
N HIS A 28 -9.46 11.37 30.41
CA HIS A 28 -8.13 11.07 29.89
C HIS A 28 -8.06 11.27 28.37
N THR A 29 -6.85 11.52 27.87
CA THR A 29 -6.56 11.53 26.42
C THR A 29 -7.02 10.20 25.79
N PRO A 30 -7.79 10.23 24.68
CA PRO A 30 -8.24 9.00 24.03
C PRO A 30 -7.08 8.09 23.63
N GLU A 31 -7.15 6.81 24.01
CA GLU A 31 -6.20 5.79 23.56
C GLU A 31 -6.71 5.13 22.28
N VAL A 32 -5.87 5.05 21.23
CA VAL A 32 -6.22 4.28 20.04
C VAL A 32 -5.88 2.80 20.25
N ARG A 33 -6.88 1.95 20.08
CA ARG A 33 -6.79 0.51 20.28
C ARG A 33 -7.30 -0.23 19.04
N THR A 34 -6.77 -1.42 18.80
CA THR A 34 -7.27 -2.36 17.81
C THR A 34 -8.01 -3.48 18.55
N LEU A 35 -9.30 -3.64 18.27
CA LEU A 35 -10.16 -4.66 18.86
C LEU A 35 -10.49 -5.71 17.80
N LEU A 36 -10.30 -6.99 18.12
CA LEU A 36 -10.63 -8.08 17.20
C LEU A 36 -12.03 -8.63 17.52
N VAL A 37 -12.89 -8.68 16.51
CA VAL A 37 -14.23 -9.28 16.60
C VAL A 37 -14.35 -10.44 15.60
N PRO A 38 -15.08 -11.52 15.93
CA PRO A 38 -15.43 -12.53 14.94
C PRO A 38 -16.20 -11.89 13.79
N ALA A 39 -15.91 -12.29 12.54
CA ALA A 39 -16.57 -11.70 11.37
C ALA A 39 -18.09 -11.92 11.37
N GLU A 40 -18.56 -13.05 11.94
CA GLU A 40 -19.98 -13.35 12.12
C GLU A 40 -20.71 -12.38 13.06
N SER A 41 -19.98 -11.62 13.88
CA SER A 41 -20.53 -10.60 14.79
C SER A 41 -20.70 -9.24 14.11
N ALA A 42 -20.42 -9.13 12.81
CA ALA A 42 -20.53 -7.90 12.04
C ALA A 42 -21.47 -8.07 10.83
N THR A 43 -22.08 -6.98 10.41
CA THR A 43 -22.85 -6.90 9.16
C THR A 43 -22.00 -6.22 8.10
N ILE A 44 -21.74 -6.91 6.99
CA ILE A 44 -21.07 -6.32 5.83
C ILE A 44 -22.07 -5.43 5.07
N VAL A 45 -21.65 -4.21 4.74
CA VAL A 45 -22.47 -3.23 4.02
C VAL A 45 -21.89 -3.06 2.62
N ASP A 46 -22.71 -3.26 1.58
CA ASP A 46 -22.25 -3.13 0.21
C ASP A 46 -21.96 -1.67 -0.17
N THR A 47 -20.68 -1.27 -0.03
CA THR A 47 -20.19 0.08 -0.33
C THR A 47 -19.14 0.13 -1.44
N TRP A 48 -18.73 -1.02 -2.01
CA TRP A 48 -17.53 -1.10 -2.87
C TRP A 48 -17.84 -1.03 -4.37
N SER A 49 -18.46 0.06 -4.80
CA SER A 49 -18.66 0.39 -6.22
C SER A 49 -17.61 1.40 -6.70
N VAL A 50 -16.47 0.91 -7.18
CA VAL A 50 -15.27 1.73 -7.49
C VAL A 50 -14.73 1.46 -8.90
N VAL A 51 -13.94 2.41 -9.42
CA VAL A 51 -13.41 2.35 -10.80
C VAL A 51 -12.23 1.40 -11.00
N GLY A 52 -11.52 1.03 -9.94
CA GLY A 52 -10.33 0.18 -9.94
C GLY A 52 -10.16 -0.47 -8.58
N MET A 53 -9.33 -1.50 -8.49
CA MET A 53 -9.22 -2.40 -7.33
C MET A 53 -10.57 -3.05 -6.97
N CYS A 54 -11.48 -3.22 -7.94
CA CYS A 54 -12.84 -3.73 -7.68
C CYS A 54 -12.81 -5.12 -7.02
N GLY A 55 -11.84 -5.96 -7.40
CA GLY A 55 -11.68 -7.32 -6.88
C GLY A 55 -11.26 -7.41 -5.41
N THR A 56 -10.92 -6.29 -4.75
CA THR A 56 -10.59 -6.31 -3.32
C THR A 56 -11.82 -6.48 -2.43
N GLY A 57 -13.02 -6.13 -2.94
CA GLY A 57 -14.26 -6.17 -2.15
C GLY A 57 -14.12 -5.43 -0.82
N SER A 58 -13.58 -4.20 -0.85
CA SER A 58 -13.26 -3.41 0.36
C SER A 58 -14.51 -2.75 0.96
N HIS A 59 -15.56 -3.54 1.12
CA HIS A 59 -16.84 -3.12 1.69
C HIS A 59 -16.68 -2.65 3.13
N ASP A 60 -17.64 -1.85 3.59
CA ASP A 60 -17.73 -1.44 4.98
C ASP A 60 -18.28 -2.60 5.82
N PHE A 61 -18.06 -2.54 7.13
CA PHE A 61 -18.77 -3.41 8.06
C PHE A 61 -19.24 -2.63 9.29
N VAL A 62 -20.37 -3.07 9.83
CA VAL A 62 -21.00 -2.52 11.03
C VAL A 62 -20.93 -3.55 12.14
N VAL A 63 -20.53 -3.11 13.33
CA VAL A 63 -20.60 -3.89 14.57
C VAL A 63 -21.59 -3.19 15.49
N ASP A 64 -22.53 -3.95 16.05
CA ASP A 64 -23.55 -3.44 16.95
C ASP A 64 -23.39 -4.08 18.34
N GLY A 65 -22.91 -3.30 19.30
CA GLY A 65 -22.90 -3.71 20.72
C GLY A 65 -22.07 -4.96 21.10
N VAL A 66 -20.99 -5.31 20.39
CA VAL A 66 -20.22 -6.55 20.66
C VAL A 66 -19.27 -6.39 21.85
N PHE A 67 -19.34 -7.30 22.83
CA PHE A 67 -18.35 -7.40 23.89
C PHE A 67 -17.03 -7.99 23.37
N VAL A 68 -15.90 -7.34 23.64
CA VAL A 68 -14.56 -7.81 23.24
C VAL A 68 -13.75 -8.17 24.47
N PRO A 69 -13.34 -9.44 24.64
CA PRO A 69 -12.46 -9.85 25.73
C PRO A 69 -11.10 -9.15 25.68
N THR A 70 -10.46 -8.97 26.83
CA THR A 70 -9.15 -8.29 26.94
C THR A 70 -8.02 -8.98 26.16
N GLN A 71 -8.17 -10.26 25.85
CA GLN A 71 -7.24 -11.03 25.01
C GLN A 71 -7.29 -10.62 23.52
N HIS A 72 -8.38 -10.01 23.08
CA HIS A 72 -8.62 -9.55 21.70
C HIS A 72 -8.45 -8.03 21.55
N ASP A 73 -7.84 -7.41 22.55
CA ASP A 73 -7.69 -5.97 22.67
C ASP A 73 -6.21 -5.58 22.69
N VAL A 74 -5.78 -4.82 21.67
CA VAL A 74 -4.39 -4.43 21.45
C VAL A 74 -4.26 -2.90 21.47
N SER A 75 -3.46 -2.38 22.40
CA SER A 75 -3.05 -0.98 22.39
C SER A 75 -2.10 -0.69 21.23
N ARG A 76 -2.33 0.40 20.49
CA ARG A 76 -1.44 0.82 19.39
C ARG A 76 -0.27 1.70 19.85
N SER A 77 -0.25 2.11 21.11
CA SER A 77 0.77 2.99 21.70
C SER A 77 1.74 2.25 22.62
N LYS A 78 1.40 1.03 23.05
CA LYS A 78 2.24 0.20 23.91
C LYS A 78 3.09 -0.77 23.09
N PRO A 79 4.28 -1.15 23.59
CA PRO A 79 5.10 -2.17 22.94
C PRO A 79 4.38 -3.53 22.90
N PRO A 80 4.73 -4.40 21.94
CA PRO A 80 4.20 -5.76 21.90
C PRO A 80 4.53 -6.51 23.19
N LYS A 81 3.59 -7.35 23.65
CA LYS A 81 3.81 -8.22 24.81
C LYS A 81 4.73 -9.40 24.49
N ALA A 82 4.74 -9.82 23.23
CA ALA A 82 5.59 -10.91 22.74
C ALA A 82 6.95 -10.38 22.29
N SER A 83 7.98 -11.21 22.43
CA SER A 83 9.36 -10.92 22.05
C SER A 83 9.75 -11.63 20.76
N GLY A 84 10.77 -11.11 20.08
CA GLY A 84 11.34 -11.68 18.86
C GLY A 84 11.26 -10.73 17.66
N LYS A 85 12.08 -11.02 16.64
CA LYS A 85 12.30 -10.13 15.49
C LYS A 85 10.99 -9.65 14.85
N PHE A 86 10.05 -10.58 14.64
CA PHE A 86 8.75 -10.28 14.06
C PHE A 86 7.99 -9.21 14.86
N PHE A 87 7.84 -9.39 16.17
CA PHE A 87 7.12 -8.43 17.01
C PHE A 87 7.84 -7.09 17.13
N THR A 88 9.18 -7.10 17.12
CA THR A 88 10.00 -5.88 17.17
C THR A 88 9.85 -5.02 15.92
N VAL A 89 9.85 -5.62 14.71
CA VAL A 89 9.66 -4.87 13.45
C VAL A 89 8.29 -4.19 13.41
N TYR A 90 7.25 -4.85 13.95
CA TYR A 90 5.88 -4.32 13.96
C TYR A 90 5.53 -3.50 15.22
N ASN A 91 6.53 -3.06 15.99
CA ASN A 91 6.38 -2.22 17.18
C ASN A 91 6.04 -0.74 16.87
N THR A 92 5.59 0.04 17.85
CA THR A 92 5.01 1.38 17.73
C THR A 92 5.91 2.47 17.11
N GLY A 93 7.25 2.32 17.14
CA GLY A 93 8.18 3.30 16.57
C GLY A 93 8.53 3.15 15.08
N VAL A 94 8.29 1.97 14.50
CA VAL A 94 8.62 1.64 13.08
C VAL A 94 7.46 0.90 12.39
N GLY A 95 6.77 0.05 13.15
CA GLY A 95 5.90 -1.02 12.70
C GLY A 95 4.57 -0.63 12.11
N GLN A 96 3.93 0.46 12.54
CA GLN A 96 2.73 0.93 11.84
C GLN A 96 3.04 1.39 10.41
N GLY A 97 4.30 1.73 10.11
CA GLY A 97 4.74 2.00 8.75
C GLY A 97 5.16 0.77 7.98
N ALA A 98 5.85 -0.16 8.66
CA ALA A 98 6.23 -1.43 8.07
C ALA A 98 5.01 -2.26 7.60
N THR A 99 3.86 -2.17 8.27
CA THR A 99 2.64 -2.89 7.84
C THR A 99 2.12 -2.46 6.47
N TRP A 100 2.49 -1.29 5.95
CA TRP A 100 2.09 -0.83 4.61
C TRP A 100 3.07 -1.22 3.50
N SER A 101 4.15 -1.96 3.82
CA SER A 101 5.07 -2.51 2.82
C SER A 101 4.37 -3.44 1.82
N ASN A 102 3.31 -4.13 2.24
CA ASN A 102 2.43 -4.91 1.37
C ASN A 102 1.69 -4.05 0.33
N THR A 103 1.36 -2.79 0.65
CA THR A 103 0.70 -1.86 -0.27
C THR A 103 1.66 -1.44 -1.38
N ALA A 104 2.93 -1.17 -1.03
CA ALA A 104 4.00 -0.95 -1.99
C ALA A 104 4.22 -2.18 -2.88
N ALA A 105 4.25 -3.39 -2.30
CA ALA A 105 4.38 -4.63 -3.06
C ALA A 105 3.24 -4.83 -4.06
N ASN A 106 1.99 -4.56 -3.67
CA ASN A 106 0.84 -4.61 -4.56
C ASN A 106 0.96 -3.60 -5.72
N ALA A 107 1.32 -2.35 -5.42
CA ALA A 107 1.49 -1.31 -6.43
C ALA A 107 2.58 -1.67 -7.45
N LEU A 108 3.74 -2.14 -6.97
CA LEU A 108 4.83 -2.59 -7.85
C LEU A 108 4.46 -3.84 -8.65
N GLY A 109 3.65 -4.73 -8.09
CA GLY A 109 3.11 -5.89 -8.81
C GLY A 109 2.16 -5.48 -9.94
N ILE A 110 1.29 -4.49 -9.71
CA ILE A 110 0.42 -3.90 -10.73
C ILE A 110 1.26 -3.28 -11.86
N ALA A 111 2.30 -2.51 -11.52
CA ALA A 111 3.20 -1.93 -12.51
C ALA A 111 3.96 -2.99 -13.31
N ARG A 112 4.45 -4.04 -12.66
CA ARG A 112 5.09 -5.18 -13.33
C ARG A 112 4.13 -5.85 -14.32
N GLY A 113 2.91 -6.17 -13.88
CA GLY A 113 1.89 -6.77 -14.75
C GLY A 113 1.54 -5.89 -15.95
N ALA A 114 1.51 -4.57 -15.78
CA ALA A 114 1.30 -3.63 -16.88
C ALA A 114 2.46 -3.64 -17.88
N ILE A 115 3.71 -3.65 -17.40
CA ILE A 115 4.90 -3.71 -18.25
C ILE A 115 4.91 -5.02 -19.06
N ASP A 116 4.70 -6.16 -18.40
CA ASP A 116 4.70 -7.47 -19.06
C ASP A 116 3.59 -7.56 -20.13
N THR A 117 2.38 -7.09 -19.78
CA THR A 117 1.25 -7.01 -20.74
C THR A 117 1.55 -6.09 -21.92
N PHE A 118 2.25 -4.98 -21.67
CA PHE A 118 2.66 -4.06 -22.73
C PHE A 118 3.68 -4.71 -23.67
N VAL A 119 4.64 -5.49 -23.15
CA VAL A 119 5.61 -6.22 -23.98
C VAL A 119 4.90 -7.22 -24.90
N ASP A 120 3.96 -7.99 -24.37
CA ASP A 120 3.16 -8.94 -25.16
C ASP A 120 2.34 -8.23 -26.27
N LEU A 121 1.72 -7.10 -25.93
CA LEU A 121 1.01 -6.27 -26.91
C LEU A 121 1.96 -5.72 -27.97
N ALA A 122 3.10 -5.18 -27.55
CA ALA A 122 4.01 -4.46 -28.42
C ALA A 122 4.71 -5.37 -29.44
N THR A 123 4.88 -6.64 -29.10
CA THR A 123 5.48 -7.66 -29.97
C THR A 123 4.51 -8.25 -30.98
N SER A 124 3.21 -8.02 -30.82
CA SER A 124 2.15 -8.60 -31.65
C SER A 124 1.30 -7.57 -32.41
N THR A 125 1.31 -6.31 -31.98
CA THR A 125 0.37 -5.29 -32.46
C THR A 125 1.09 -4.01 -32.91
N GLY A 126 0.57 -3.39 -33.98
CA GLY A 126 0.93 -2.03 -34.41
C GLY A 126 -0.01 -0.96 -33.85
N SER A 127 -0.31 0.07 -34.65
CA SER A 127 -1.24 1.14 -34.28
C SER A 127 -2.22 1.42 -35.42
N THR A 128 -3.28 2.17 -35.16
CA THR A 128 -4.29 2.55 -36.17
C THR A 128 -3.70 3.12 -37.46
N MET A 129 -2.64 3.93 -37.35
CA MET A 129 -2.01 4.63 -38.48
C MET A 129 -0.77 3.91 -39.05
N SER A 130 -0.36 2.78 -38.49
CA SER A 130 0.85 2.07 -38.94
C SER A 130 0.84 0.60 -38.52
N THR A 131 1.05 -0.28 -39.50
CA THR A 131 1.13 -1.73 -39.32
C THR A 131 2.46 -2.19 -38.72
N ALA A 132 3.49 -1.33 -38.69
CA ALA A 132 4.74 -1.63 -38.00
C ALA A 132 4.46 -1.89 -36.52
N LEU A 133 5.04 -2.98 -36.00
CA LEU A 133 4.83 -3.38 -34.61
C LEU A 133 5.34 -2.29 -33.67
N LEU A 134 4.71 -2.15 -32.51
CA LEU A 134 5.15 -1.17 -31.51
C LEU A 134 6.59 -1.45 -31.07
N ARG A 135 7.00 -2.73 -30.95
CA ARG A 135 8.36 -3.11 -30.56
C ARG A 135 9.46 -2.57 -31.49
N ASP A 136 9.14 -2.28 -32.75
CA ASP A 136 10.11 -1.83 -33.76
C ASP A 136 10.27 -0.29 -33.75
N ARG A 137 9.56 0.42 -32.86
CA ARG A 137 9.58 1.89 -32.76
C ARG A 137 10.56 2.33 -31.66
N PRO A 138 11.58 3.14 -31.96
CA PRO A 138 12.57 3.58 -30.97
C PRO A 138 11.95 4.24 -29.73
N MET A 139 10.94 5.09 -29.92
CA MET A 139 10.24 5.73 -28.81
C MET A 139 9.59 4.70 -27.86
N VAL A 140 8.99 3.63 -28.39
CA VAL A 140 8.38 2.57 -27.57
C VAL A 140 9.45 1.83 -26.76
N GLN A 141 10.59 1.51 -27.38
CA GLN A 141 11.72 0.87 -26.71
C GLN A 141 12.25 1.73 -25.56
N THR A 142 12.36 3.06 -25.77
CA THR A 142 12.73 4.01 -24.71
C THR A 142 11.73 4.00 -23.56
N ARG A 143 10.42 4.05 -23.84
CA ARG A 143 9.37 4.05 -22.81
C ARG A 143 9.35 2.76 -21.99
N LEU A 144 9.56 1.62 -22.65
CA LEU A 144 9.69 0.34 -21.95
C LEU A 144 10.89 0.34 -21.01
N ALA A 145 12.07 0.75 -21.50
CA ALA A 145 13.29 0.80 -20.70
C ALA A 145 13.19 1.79 -19.50
N GLU A 146 12.54 2.95 -19.71
CA GLU A 146 12.27 3.91 -18.64
C GLU A 146 11.39 3.29 -17.55
N SER A 147 10.31 2.59 -17.94
CA SER A 147 9.39 1.93 -17.01
C SER A 147 10.07 0.82 -16.20
N GLU A 148 10.95 0.04 -16.84
CA GLU A 148 11.76 -0.97 -16.17
C GLU A 148 12.69 -0.38 -15.12
N ALA A 149 13.40 0.70 -15.45
CA ALA A 149 14.30 1.37 -14.52
C ALA A 149 13.54 1.94 -13.32
N ILE A 150 12.37 2.54 -13.54
CA ILE A 150 11.49 3.07 -12.49
C ILE A 150 11.07 1.97 -11.51
N VAL A 151 10.49 0.88 -12.02
CA VAL A 151 10.00 -0.23 -11.17
C VAL A 151 11.17 -0.93 -10.47
N GLY A 152 12.29 -1.13 -11.17
CA GLY A 152 13.50 -1.73 -10.60
C GLY A 152 14.06 -0.93 -9.43
N ALA A 153 14.23 0.39 -9.59
CA ALA A 153 14.73 1.27 -8.55
C ALA A 153 13.77 1.35 -7.35
N ALA A 154 12.47 1.53 -7.61
CA ALA A 154 11.46 1.58 -6.56
C ALA A 154 11.40 0.27 -5.75
N ARG A 155 11.44 -0.88 -6.43
CA ARG A 155 11.49 -2.19 -5.77
C ARG A 155 12.75 -2.37 -4.92
N ALA A 156 13.91 -2.01 -5.46
CA ALA A 156 15.17 -2.11 -4.72
C ALA A 156 15.13 -1.28 -3.43
N TYR A 157 14.60 -0.06 -3.51
CA TYR A 157 14.51 0.83 -2.35
C TYR A 157 13.62 0.28 -1.23
N VAL A 158 12.44 -0.25 -1.57
CA VAL A 158 11.53 -0.86 -0.59
C VAL A 158 12.13 -2.11 0.04
N VAL A 159 12.69 -3.01 -0.78
CA VAL A 159 13.29 -4.27 -0.31
C VAL A 159 14.47 -4.00 0.62
N GLU A 160 15.35 -3.08 0.24
CA GLU A 160 16.53 -2.73 1.05
C GLU A 160 16.13 -2.06 2.37
N SER A 161 15.17 -1.14 2.34
CA SER A 161 14.68 -0.47 3.55
C SER A 161 13.99 -1.46 4.50
N ALA A 162 13.26 -2.44 3.95
CA ALA A 162 12.64 -3.49 4.76
C ALA A 162 13.68 -4.45 5.35
N ARG A 163 14.69 -4.83 4.57
CA ARG A 163 15.80 -5.70 5.00
C ARG A 163 16.58 -5.09 6.16
N THR A 164 16.99 -3.83 6.03
CA THR A 164 17.75 -3.13 7.08
C THR A 164 16.95 -2.98 8.37
N ALA A 165 15.65 -2.67 8.28
CA ALA A 165 14.76 -2.66 9.44
C ALA A 165 14.62 -4.04 10.09
N TRP A 166 14.49 -5.10 9.28
CA TRP A 166 14.38 -6.48 9.75
C TRP A 166 15.64 -6.94 10.50
N GLU A 167 16.82 -6.64 9.97
CA GLU A 167 18.11 -6.95 10.60
C GLU A 167 18.30 -6.20 11.91
N ALA A 168 18.07 -4.89 11.92
CA ALA A 168 18.19 -4.07 13.13
C ALA A 168 17.23 -4.51 14.25
N ALA A 169 16.02 -4.97 13.89
CA ALA A 169 15.10 -5.57 14.85
C ALA A 169 15.62 -6.88 15.45
N GLY A 170 16.40 -7.63 14.67
CA GLY A 170 17.08 -8.84 15.12
C GLY A 170 18.23 -8.60 16.08
N ASP A 171 18.92 -7.47 15.90
CA ASP A 171 20.10 -7.11 16.67
C ASP A 171 19.76 -6.21 17.88
N GLY A 172 18.49 -5.85 18.04
CA GLY A 172 18.03 -4.94 19.09
C GLY A 172 18.44 -3.48 18.85
N THR A 173 18.78 -3.12 17.62
CA THR A 173 19.26 -1.79 17.20
C THR A 173 18.25 -1.03 16.34
N LEU A 174 17.02 -1.54 16.24
CA LEU A 174 15.94 -0.91 15.48
C LEU A 174 15.69 0.52 15.98
N ASP A 175 15.65 1.45 15.04
CA ASP A 175 15.53 2.89 15.29
C ASP A 175 14.59 3.53 14.27
N ALA A 176 13.70 4.39 14.76
CA ALA A 176 12.67 5.04 13.95
C ALA A 176 13.27 5.94 12.87
N LYS A 177 14.34 6.67 13.18
CA LYS A 177 14.97 7.60 12.22
C LYS A 177 15.83 6.89 11.19
N ARG A 178 16.59 5.87 11.61
CA ARG A 178 17.51 5.14 10.73
C ARG A 178 16.83 4.10 9.87
N HIS A 179 15.75 3.49 10.34
CA HIS A 179 15.11 2.35 9.66
C HIS A 179 13.65 2.63 9.31
N GLY A 180 12.88 3.23 10.23
CA GLY A 180 11.46 3.53 9.99
C GLY A 180 11.24 4.60 8.92
N LEU A 181 12.00 5.70 8.99
CA LEU A 181 11.97 6.80 8.04
C LEU A 181 12.25 6.37 6.59
N PRO A 182 13.39 5.72 6.28
CA PRO A 182 13.64 5.25 4.92
C PRO A 182 12.58 4.27 4.42
N LEU A 183 12.11 3.35 5.27
CA LEU A 183 11.06 2.40 4.89
C LEU A 183 9.74 3.09 4.56
N ARG A 184 9.29 4.05 5.38
CA ARG A 184 8.08 4.83 5.11
C ARG A 184 8.19 5.61 3.81
N LEU A 185 9.33 6.29 3.60
CA LEU A 185 9.58 7.06 2.39
C LEU A 185 9.60 6.16 1.15
N ALA A 186 10.26 5.00 1.23
CA ALA A 186 10.32 4.02 0.15
C ALA A 186 8.93 3.51 -0.22
N ILE A 187 8.07 3.22 0.76
CA ILE A 187 6.69 2.79 0.53
C ILE A 187 5.93 3.83 -0.29
N SER A 188 5.84 5.08 0.18
CA SER A 188 5.10 6.12 -0.53
C SER A 188 5.69 6.39 -1.91
N HIS A 189 7.02 6.53 -2.01
CA HIS A 189 7.70 6.75 -3.28
C HIS A 189 7.41 5.63 -4.29
N SER A 190 7.50 4.36 -3.87
CA SER A 190 7.29 3.23 -4.78
C SER A 190 5.88 3.14 -5.35
N ILE A 191 4.85 3.57 -4.59
CA ILE A 191 3.47 3.58 -5.07
C ILE A 191 3.30 4.65 -6.15
N HIS A 192 3.90 5.84 -5.97
CA HIS A 192 3.90 6.91 -6.98
C HIS A 192 4.70 6.52 -8.23
N GLU A 193 5.86 5.89 -8.07
CA GLU A 193 6.65 5.40 -9.20
C GLU A 193 5.95 4.26 -9.96
N ALA A 194 5.17 3.43 -9.26
CA ALA A 194 4.33 2.43 -9.90
C ALA A 194 3.24 3.07 -10.79
N VAL A 195 2.58 4.15 -10.34
CA VAL A 195 1.65 4.93 -11.17
C VAL A 195 2.38 5.43 -12.43
N ARG A 196 3.54 6.09 -12.25
CA ARG A 196 4.33 6.64 -13.36
C ARG A 196 4.70 5.57 -14.39
N ALA A 197 5.16 4.41 -13.95
CA ALA A 197 5.52 3.32 -14.86
C ALA A 197 4.30 2.81 -15.65
N VAL A 198 3.15 2.66 -14.99
CA VAL A 198 1.89 2.26 -15.65
C VAL A 198 1.45 3.31 -16.67
N ASP A 199 1.52 4.59 -16.34
CA ASP A 199 1.17 5.68 -17.26
C ASP A 199 2.04 5.68 -18.52
N ILE A 200 3.35 5.47 -18.35
CA ILE A 200 4.28 5.41 -19.47
C ILE A 200 3.88 4.30 -20.45
N VAL A 201 3.66 3.07 -19.97
CA VAL A 201 3.31 1.94 -20.85
C VAL A 201 1.89 2.04 -21.39
N PHE A 202 0.95 2.60 -20.61
CA PHE A 202 -0.42 2.85 -21.05
C PHE A 202 -0.44 3.83 -22.22
N HIS A 203 0.30 4.94 -22.13
CA HIS A 203 0.43 5.90 -23.22
C HIS A 203 1.24 5.36 -24.41
N ALA A 204 2.28 4.56 -24.17
CA ALA A 204 3.06 3.94 -25.24
C ALA A 204 2.22 2.94 -26.07
N ALA A 205 1.22 2.29 -25.47
CA ALA A 205 0.27 1.43 -26.17
C ALA A 205 -0.76 2.20 -27.03
N GLY A 206 -0.94 3.50 -26.79
CA GLY A 206 -1.87 4.35 -27.51
C GLY A 206 -3.32 3.85 -27.43
N THR A 207 -4.08 3.96 -28.52
CA THR A 207 -5.50 3.54 -28.55
C THR A 207 -5.70 2.05 -28.30
N ASN A 208 -4.66 1.20 -28.36
CA ASN A 208 -4.78 -0.20 -27.98
C ASN A 208 -5.05 -0.38 -26.47
N ALA A 209 -4.65 0.58 -25.64
CA ALA A 209 -4.71 0.48 -24.19
C ALA A 209 -6.12 0.64 -23.62
N VAL A 210 -7.03 1.31 -24.33
CA VAL A 210 -8.37 1.65 -23.81
C VAL A 210 -9.40 0.54 -23.98
N TYR A 211 -9.08 -0.51 -24.74
CA TYR A 211 -10.02 -1.61 -24.97
C TYR A 211 -9.96 -2.63 -23.83
N ARG A 212 -11.11 -3.03 -23.29
CA ARG A 212 -11.22 -4.06 -22.23
C ARG A 212 -10.65 -5.43 -22.60
N LYS A 213 -10.50 -5.74 -23.89
CA LYS A 213 -9.81 -6.96 -24.36
C LYS A 213 -8.31 -6.95 -24.04
N ASN A 214 -7.76 -5.77 -23.77
CA ASN A 214 -6.38 -5.57 -23.36
C ASN A 214 -6.34 -5.27 -21.85
N PRO A 215 -5.66 -6.10 -21.03
CA PRO A 215 -5.60 -5.91 -19.59
C PRO A 215 -4.94 -4.59 -19.12
N LEU A 216 -4.27 -3.84 -20.00
CA LEU A 216 -3.62 -2.56 -19.64
C LEU A 216 -4.57 -1.56 -18.96
N GLU A 217 -5.82 -1.44 -19.41
CA GLU A 217 -6.78 -0.53 -18.79
C GLU A 217 -7.12 -0.90 -17.34
N ARG A 218 -7.10 -2.20 -17.02
CA ARG A 218 -7.31 -2.67 -15.64
C ARG A 218 -6.16 -2.26 -14.75
N TYR A 219 -4.90 -2.49 -15.17
CA TYR A 219 -3.74 -2.06 -14.38
C TYR A 219 -3.72 -0.54 -14.19
N PHE A 220 -4.08 0.23 -15.23
CA PHE A 220 -4.24 1.68 -15.15
C PHE A 220 -5.28 2.10 -14.11
N ARG A 221 -6.50 1.55 -14.16
CA ARG A 221 -7.55 1.89 -13.18
C ARG A 221 -7.17 1.45 -11.76
N ASP A 222 -6.60 0.26 -11.63
CA ASP A 222 -6.24 -0.32 -10.33
C ASP A 222 -5.14 0.49 -9.64
N ILE A 223 -4.07 0.89 -10.35
CA ILE A 223 -2.98 1.67 -9.74
C ILE A 223 -3.45 3.06 -9.31
N HIS A 224 -4.33 3.70 -10.09
CA HIS A 224 -4.88 5.02 -9.78
C HIS A 224 -5.83 5.03 -8.59
N VAL A 225 -6.47 3.90 -8.29
CA VAL A 225 -7.20 3.71 -7.02
C VAL A 225 -6.23 3.37 -5.90
N ALA A 226 -5.26 2.48 -6.12
CA ALA A 226 -4.31 2.06 -5.09
C ALA A 226 -3.48 3.22 -4.51
N VAL A 227 -3.08 4.19 -5.34
CA VAL A 227 -2.32 5.38 -4.88
C VAL A 227 -3.14 6.33 -3.99
N GLN A 228 -4.46 6.17 -3.90
CA GLN A 228 -5.29 6.94 -2.94
C GLN A 228 -5.18 6.43 -1.51
N HIS A 229 -4.57 5.26 -1.29
CA HIS A 229 -4.42 4.68 0.03
C HIS A 229 -3.58 5.60 0.96
N ALA A 230 -3.89 5.58 2.25
CA ALA A 230 -3.20 6.39 3.26
C ALA A 230 -1.66 6.26 3.23
N ALA A 231 -1.14 5.12 2.76
CA ALA A 231 0.29 4.85 2.61
C ALA A 231 1.00 5.69 1.54
N ALA A 232 0.27 6.25 0.58
CA ALA A 232 0.83 7.06 -0.51
C ALA A 232 0.63 8.56 -0.30
N LEU A 233 0.03 8.98 0.83
CA LEU A 233 -0.25 10.39 1.09
C LEU A 233 1.03 11.24 1.11
N PRO A 234 1.01 12.45 0.51
CA PRO A 234 2.17 13.35 0.48
C PRO A 234 2.75 13.69 1.86
N LEU A 235 1.92 13.63 2.91
CA LEU A 235 2.34 13.84 4.30
C LEU A 235 3.53 12.95 4.69
N HIS A 236 3.64 11.72 4.17
CA HIS A 236 4.78 10.83 4.49
C HIS A 236 6.09 11.31 3.86
N ILE A 237 6.02 11.92 2.68
CA ILE A 237 7.18 12.51 2.00
C ILE A 237 7.60 13.80 2.71
N GLU A 238 6.63 14.64 3.07
CA GLU A 238 6.87 15.86 3.87
C GLU A 238 7.51 15.52 5.22
N ALA A 239 6.95 14.53 5.93
CA ALA A 239 7.44 14.06 7.22
C ALA A 239 8.89 13.55 7.12
N ALA A 240 9.24 12.91 6.00
CA ALA A 240 10.61 12.51 5.73
C ALA A 240 11.54 13.71 5.54
N GLY A 241 11.13 14.69 4.73
CA GLY A 241 11.88 15.93 4.50
C GLY A 241 12.17 16.68 5.81
N LYS A 242 11.18 16.81 6.70
CA LYS A 242 11.36 17.44 8.02
C LYS A 242 12.46 16.77 8.82
N VAL A 243 12.43 15.44 8.94
CA VAL A 243 13.41 14.70 9.75
C VAL A 243 14.82 14.75 9.14
N LEU A 244 14.93 14.74 7.81
CA LEU A 244 16.21 14.92 7.10
C LEU A 244 16.80 16.32 7.33
N MET A 245 15.97 17.35 7.52
CA MET A 245 16.38 18.71 7.89
C MET A 245 16.61 18.90 9.40
N GLY A 246 16.55 17.83 10.19
CA GLY A 246 16.86 17.87 11.62
C GLY A 246 15.67 18.14 12.55
N HIS A 247 14.44 18.19 12.03
CA HIS A 247 13.26 18.25 12.90
C HIS A 247 13.06 16.92 13.68
N PRO A 248 12.45 16.98 14.88
CA PRO A 248 12.13 15.78 15.63
C PRO A 248 11.06 14.93 14.91
N LEU A 249 11.14 13.61 15.12
CA LEU A 249 10.17 12.62 14.66
C LEU A 249 8.75 12.87 15.20
N SER A 250 8.56 13.67 16.24
CA SER A 250 7.23 13.98 16.80
C SER A 250 6.44 15.04 16.03
N SER A 251 6.95 15.53 14.89
CA SER A 251 6.26 16.51 14.05
C SER A 251 5.21 15.82 13.16
N VAL A 252 4.03 16.44 13.01
CA VAL A 252 2.85 15.91 12.28
C VAL A 252 3.26 15.17 11.00
N GLY A 253 2.82 13.91 10.88
CA GLY A 253 3.18 12.98 9.79
C GLY A 253 4.00 11.75 10.22
N TRP A 254 4.29 11.64 11.51
CA TRP A 254 4.92 10.49 12.17
C TRP A 254 4.08 10.02 13.36
#